data_AF-A0A957BXZ8-F1
#
_entry.id   AF-A0A957BXZ8-F1
#
_cell.length_a   1.000
_cell.length_b   1.000
_cell.length_c   1.000
_cell.angle_alpha   90.00
_cell.angle_beta   90.00
_cell.angle_gamma   90.00
#
_symmetry.space_group_name_H-M   'P 1'
#
loop_
_entity.id
_entity.type
_entity.pdbx_description
1 polymer ?
#
loop_
_entity_poly.entity_id
_entity_poly.type
_entity_poly.pdbx_seq_one_letter_code
_entity_poly.pdbx_strand_id
1 'polypeptide(L)'
;YLDRGGAVSWGIIPNNDQITSVTPMQLAERLRAGIDHISQKAALRDIRITPDDFAARSLITPSCGLGSASVELAERVLETLARTGEFLQAG
;
A
#
# COMPACT_ATOMS: atom_id res chain seq x y z
N TYR A 1 -8.51 -13.22 -10.43
CA TYR A 1 -8.57 -12.94 -8.98
C TYR A 1 -9.36 -11.67 -8.73
N LEU A 2 -8.94 -10.55 -9.31
CA LEU A 2 -9.65 -9.29 -9.17
C LEU A 2 -11.06 -9.34 -9.80
N ASP A 3 -11.21 -9.94 -10.99
CA ASP A 3 -12.53 -10.06 -11.67
C ASP A 3 -13.58 -10.86 -10.90
N ARG A 4 -13.14 -11.70 -9.95
CA ARG A 4 -14.01 -12.46 -9.05
C ARG A 4 -14.23 -11.75 -7.71
N GLY A 5 -13.96 -10.44 -7.63
CA GLY A 5 -14.16 -9.60 -6.45
C GLY A 5 -13.01 -9.63 -5.44
N GLY A 6 -11.85 -10.19 -5.79
CA GLY A 6 -10.69 -10.19 -4.90
C GLY A 6 -10.03 -8.82 -4.76
N ALA A 7 -9.37 -8.58 -3.62
CA ALA A 7 -8.58 -7.37 -3.34
C ALA A 7 -7.15 -7.72 -2.93
N VAL A 8 -6.18 -6.85 -3.18
CA VAL A 8 -4.78 -7.05 -2.78
C VAL A 8 -4.47 -6.21 -1.55
N SER A 9 -3.87 -6.84 -0.53
CA SER A 9 -3.37 -6.15 0.66
C SER A 9 -1.88 -5.91 0.53
N TRP A 10 -1.48 -4.65 0.50
CA TRP A 10 -0.09 -4.22 0.37
C TRP A 10 0.51 -3.93 1.74
N GLY A 11 1.37 -4.83 2.22
CA GLY A 11 2.19 -4.63 3.41
C GLY A 11 3.29 -3.60 3.18
N ILE A 12 2.92 -2.34 2.92
CA ILE A 12 3.83 -1.28 2.49
C ILE A 12 4.35 -0.43 3.65
N ILE A 13 3.63 -0.38 4.78
CA ILE A 13 4.06 0.40 5.95
C ILE A 13 5.08 -0.42 6.74
N PRO A 14 6.33 0.05 6.94
CA PRO A 14 7.29 -0.68 7.75
C PRO A 14 6.77 -0.92 9.17
N ASN A 15 6.90 -2.12 9.70
CA ASN A 15 6.47 -2.48 11.05
C ASN A 15 7.62 -2.49 12.09
N ASN A 16 8.75 -1.86 11.77
CA ASN A 16 9.98 -1.80 12.56
C ASN A 16 10.56 -0.36 12.53
N ASP A 17 11.76 -0.17 13.07
CA ASP A 17 12.42 1.15 13.16
C ASP A 17 12.60 1.88 11.82
N GLN A 18 12.51 1.19 10.68
CA GLN A 18 12.51 1.82 9.36
C GLN A 18 11.32 2.78 9.17
N ILE A 19 10.27 2.69 10.00
CA ILE A 19 9.16 3.64 10.03
C ILE A 19 9.63 5.08 10.28
N THR A 20 10.81 5.25 10.90
CA THR A 20 11.40 6.56 11.17
C THR A 20 12.03 7.22 9.93
N SER A 21 12.29 6.44 8.89
CA SER A 21 13.01 6.84 7.68
C SER A 21 12.10 7.01 6.46
N VAL A 22 10.79 6.91 6.63
CA VAL A 22 9.79 7.03 5.56
C VAL A 22 8.77 8.11 5.90
N THR A 23 8.17 8.70 4.88
CA THR A 23 7.04 9.60 5.04
C THR A 23 5.77 8.99 4.43
N PRO A 24 4.58 9.38 4.93
CA PRO A 24 3.33 8.89 4.37
C PRO A 24 3.17 9.14 2.87
N MET A 25 3.62 10.29 2.39
CA MET A 25 3.57 10.69 0.98
C MET A 25 4.48 9.80 0.11
N GLN A 26 5.72 9.56 0.54
CA GLN A 26 6.64 8.65 -0.18
C GLN A 26 6.08 7.23 -0.31
N LEU A 27 5.40 6.74 0.73
CA LEU A 27 4.75 5.42 0.71
C LEU A 27 3.57 5.40 -0.27
N ALA A 28 2.76 6.47 -0.32
CA ALA A 28 1.66 6.60 -1.27
C ALA A 28 2.17 6.65 -2.72
N GLU A 29 3.19 7.47 -3.01
CA GLU A 29 3.83 7.56 -4.32
C GLU A 29 4.43 6.22 -4.75
N ARG A 30 5.09 5.52 -3.83
CA ARG A 30 5.64 4.19 -4.07
C ARG A 30 4.55 3.19 -4.46
N LEU A 31 3.38 3.22 -3.79
CA LEU A 31 2.28 2.34 -4.14
C LEU A 31 1.69 2.66 -5.51
N ARG A 32 1.43 3.94 -5.81
CA ARG A 32 0.94 4.39 -7.13
C ARG A 32 1.85 3.92 -8.26
N ALA A 33 3.16 4.19 -8.14
CA ALA A 33 4.15 3.75 -9.11
C ALA A 33 4.19 2.21 -9.27
N GLY A 34 4.03 1.48 -8.16
CA GLY A 34 3.95 0.01 -8.17
C GLY A 34 2.71 -0.50 -8.90
N ILE A 35 1.54 0.09 -8.65
CA ILE A 35 0.28 -0.23 -9.33
C ILE A 35 0.39 0.04 -10.83
N ASP A 36 0.95 1.18 -11.22
CA ASP A 36 1.19 1.53 -12.62
C ASP A 36 2.10 0.50 -13.30
N HIS A 37 3.21 0.13 -12.65
CA HIS A 37 4.16 -0.84 -13.19
C HIS A 37 3.50 -2.21 -13.39
N ILE A 38 2.72 -2.68 -12.42
CA ILE A 38 2.03 -3.97 -12.54
C ILE A 38 1.00 -3.91 -13.68
N SER A 39 0.24 -2.83 -13.77
CA SER A 39 -0.78 -2.65 -14.81
C SER A 39 -0.17 -2.62 -16.20
N GLN A 40 0.96 -1.93 -16.39
CA GLN A 40 1.73 -1.94 -17.64
C GLN A 40 2.23 -3.36 -18.00
N LYS A 41 2.79 -4.08 -17.03
CA LYS A 41 3.27 -5.46 -17.23
C LYS A 41 2.15 -6.45 -17.58
N ALA A 42 0.96 -6.22 -17.05
CA ALA A 42 -0.23 -7.01 -17.33
C ALA A 42 -0.75 -6.74 -18.75
N ALA A 43 -0.80 -5.45 -19.15
CA ALA A 43 -1.18 -5.06 -20.51
C ALA A 43 -0.28 -5.69 -21.58
N LEU A 44 1.03 -5.79 -21.36
CA LEU A 44 1.98 -6.48 -22.24
C LEU A 44 1.72 -7.99 -22.40
N ARG A 45 0.84 -8.57 -21.58
CA ARG A 45 0.43 -9.98 -21.60
C ARG A 45 -1.04 -10.14 -21.97
N ASP A 46 -1.65 -9.10 -22.55
CA ASP A 46 -3.08 -9.04 -22.89
C ASP A 46 -4.01 -9.23 -21.67
N ILE A 47 -3.54 -8.95 -20.45
CA ILE A 47 -4.33 -8.97 -19.22
C ILE A 47 -4.84 -7.55 -18.97
N ARG A 48 -6.16 -7.36 -19.04
CA ARG A 48 -6.82 -6.07 -18.79
C ARG A 48 -6.92 -5.80 -17.30
N ILE A 49 -6.08 -4.90 -16.80
CA ILE A 49 -6.17 -4.31 -15.47
C ILE A 49 -5.69 -2.85 -15.57
N THR A 50 -6.58 -1.91 -15.26
CA THR A 50 -6.21 -0.49 -15.26
C THR A 50 -5.64 -0.11 -13.88
N PRO A 51 -4.78 0.92 -13.78
CA PRO A 51 -4.32 1.42 -12.48
C PRO A 51 -5.47 1.75 -11.54
N ASP A 52 -6.52 2.42 -12.03
CA ASP A 52 -7.68 2.82 -11.23
C ASP A 52 -8.48 1.62 -10.71
N ASP A 53 -8.78 0.63 -11.57
CA ASP A 53 -9.46 -0.59 -11.15
C ASP A 53 -8.64 -1.37 -10.12
N PHE A 54 -7.31 -1.34 -10.26
CA PHE A 54 -6.43 -2.04 -9.33
C PHE A 54 -6.31 -1.30 -8.00
N ALA A 55 -6.23 0.02 -8.02
CA ALA A 55 -6.24 0.88 -6.83
C ALA A 55 -7.55 0.72 -6.05
N ALA A 56 -8.70 0.70 -6.74
CA ALA A 56 -10.01 0.46 -6.13
C ALA A 56 -10.14 -0.92 -5.46
N ARG A 57 -9.27 -1.88 -5.83
CA ARG A 57 -9.19 -3.23 -5.24
C ARG A 57 -7.92 -3.43 -4.41
N SER A 58 -7.35 -2.35 -3.86
CA SER A 58 -6.14 -2.38 -3.05
C SER A 58 -6.39 -1.88 -1.63
N LEU A 59 -5.71 -2.50 -0.66
CA LEU A 59 -5.67 -2.10 0.74
C LEU A 59 -4.21 -1.91 1.14
N ILE A 60 -3.93 -1.02 2.09
CA ILE A 60 -2.60 -0.89 2.70
C ILE A 60 -2.61 -1.44 4.12
N THR A 61 -1.51 -2.08 4.50
CA THR A 61 -1.29 -2.63 5.84
C THR A 61 0.16 -2.41 6.28
N PRO A 62 0.46 -2.59 7.57
CA PRO A 62 1.81 -2.88 8.01
C PRO A 62 2.40 -4.08 7.26
N SER A 63 3.73 -4.10 7.12
CA SER A 63 4.48 -5.15 6.41
C SER A 63 4.33 -6.53 7.06
N CYS A 64 4.09 -6.57 8.36
CA CYS A 64 3.71 -7.76 9.13
C CYS A 64 2.94 -7.31 10.38
N GLY A 65 2.56 -8.23 11.26
CA GLY A 65 1.89 -7.91 12.51
C GLY A 65 2.70 -6.98 13.42
N LEU A 66 2.00 -6.35 14.37
CA LEU A 66 2.57 -5.47 15.39
C LEU A 66 2.68 -6.13 16.77
N GLY A 67 2.44 -7.44 16.87
CA GLY A 67 2.36 -8.15 18.17
C GLY A 67 3.66 -8.13 18.99
N SER A 68 4.81 -7.91 18.35
CA SER A 68 6.11 -7.79 19.00
C SER A 68 6.64 -6.35 19.08
N ALA A 69 5.89 -5.38 18.57
CA ALA A 69 6.29 -3.97 18.59
C ALA A 69 6.05 -3.37 20.00
N SER A 70 6.84 -2.37 20.38
CA SER A 70 6.47 -1.52 21.52
C SER A 70 5.20 -0.74 21.19
N VAL A 71 4.51 -0.23 22.21
CA VAL A 71 3.29 0.58 22.03
C VAL A 71 3.61 1.82 21.18
N GLU A 72 4.73 2.49 21.48
CA GLU A 72 5.15 3.70 20.78
C GLU A 72 5.45 3.44 19.30
N LEU A 73 6.10 2.30 19.01
CA LEU A 73 6.35 1.88 17.62
C LEU A 73 5.02 1.55 16.92
N ALA A 74 4.13 0.81 17.57
CA ALA A 74 2.83 0.45 17.01
C ALA A 74 1.98 1.69 16.70
N GLU A 75 1.92 2.66 17.61
CA GLU A 75 1.23 3.94 17.41
C GLU A 75 1.79 4.68 16.19
N ARG A 76 3.11 4.79 16.08
CA ARG A 76 3.74 5.46 14.94
C ARG A 76 3.46 4.76 13.60
N VAL A 77 3.46 3.43 13.60
CA VAL A 77 3.11 2.63 12.42
C VAL A 77 1.66 2.87 12.01
N LEU A 78 0.72 2.87 12.96
CA LEU A 78 -0.69 3.09 12.70
C LEU A 78 -1.00 4.53 12.28
N GLU A 79 -0.33 5.53 12.85
CA GLU A 79 -0.45 6.93 12.41
C GLU A 79 0.05 7.07 10.96
N THR A 80 1.22 6.48 10.65
CA THR A 80 1.77 6.52 9.30
C THR A 80 0.85 5.81 8.30
N LEU A 81 0.28 4.66 8.68
CA LEU A 81 -0.71 3.93 7.88
C LEU A 81 -1.93 4.80 7.54
N ALA A 82 -2.54 5.44 8.55
CA ALA A 82 -3.71 6.30 8.36
C ALA A 82 -3.39 7.47 7.42
N ARG A 83 -2.29 8.17 7.67
CA ARG A 83 -1.86 9.32 6.85
C ARG A 83 -1.49 8.91 5.43
N THR A 84 -0.89 7.73 5.22
CA THR A 84 -0.64 7.21 3.86
C THR A 84 -1.95 6.95 3.15
N GLY A 85 -2.95 6.42 3.85
CA GLY A 85 -4.31 6.24 3.32
C GLY A 85 -4.94 7.55 2.85
N GLU A 86 -4.83 8.62 3.65
CA GLU A 86 -5.31 9.96 3.28
C GLU A 86 -4.65 10.46 1.99
N PHE A 87 -3.32 10.34 1.86
CA PHE A 87 -2.60 10.72 0.65
C PHE A 87 -3.03 9.92 -0.57
N LEU A 88 -3.37 8.63 -0.40
CA LEU A 88 -3.85 7.77 -1.48
C LEU A 88 -5.29 8.11 -1.92
N GLN A 89 -6.12 8.60 -1.00
CA GLN A 89 -7.52 8.96 -1.29
C GLN A 89 -7.67 10.37 -1.86
N ALA A 90 -6.71 11.27 -1.57
CA ALA A 90 -6.78 12.68 -1.95
C ALA A 90 -6.38 12.98 -3.40
N GLY A 91 -5.84 12.02 -4.15
CA GLY A 91 -5.42 12.20 -5.54
C GLY A 91 -5.55 10.93 -6.34
#